data_AF-A0A1R1X7Z8-F1
#
_entry.id   AF-A0A1R1X7Z8-F1
#
_cell.length_a   1.000
_cell.length_b   1.000
_cell.length_c   1.000
_cell.angle_alpha   90.00
_cell.angle_beta   90.00
_cell.angle_gamma   90.00
#
_symmetry.space_group_name_H-M   'P 1'
#
loop_
_entity.id
_entity.type
_entity.pdbx_description
1 polymer ?
#
loop_
_entity_poly.entity_id
_entity_poly.type
_entity_poly.pdbx_seq_one_letter_code
_entity_poly.pdbx_strand_id
1 'polypeptide(L)'
;PSYVQFRSRIMSICHREGLRIDPAAADQLSTATQSDMRQVLNILSTWKLSNNSMTYDQGKKFSTENKKEISIGPFEVIGKYMNAGSYRDMSFYEKINLYFNDFSIMPLMVQENYISNISSRASSICSPNGVGDLMMLSKAADSIAEADLIDATINSTQNWGLLPNHAVMSCVRPSYFITGRHVSMYNFPGWLGKNSSTAKNKRLLSDLSSHMRNSISGDKTQVRMS
;
A
#
# COMPACT_ATOMS: atom_id res chain seq x y z
N PRO A 1 19.11 -9.85 20.36
CA PRO A 1 18.79 -10.63 21.58
C PRO A 1 19.03 -12.11 21.33
N SER A 2 19.56 -12.88 22.29
CA SER A 2 19.64 -14.33 22.09
C SER A 2 18.24 -14.94 22.18
N TYR A 3 18.00 -16.02 21.43
CA TYR A 3 16.69 -16.68 21.37
C TYR A 3 16.17 -17.10 22.76
N VAL A 4 17.09 -17.52 23.64
CA VAL A 4 16.80 -17.90 25.03
C VAL A 4 16.33 -16.72 25.87
N GLN A 5 16.98 -15.55 25.72
CA GLN A 5 16.56 -14.31 26.40
C GLN A 5 15.18 -13.86 25.93
N PHE A 6 14.91 -14.03 24.64
CA PHE A 6 13.65 -13.64 24.03
C PHE A 6 12.49 -14.52 24.52
N ARG A 7 12.66 -15.85 24.50
CA ARG A 7 11.71 -16.81 25.07
C ARG A 7 11.43 -16.54 26.55
N SER A 8 12.46 -16.32 27.36
CA SER A 8 12.33 -16.02 28.78
C SER A 8 11.46 -14.77 29.01
N ARG A 9 11.66 -13.73 28.19
CA ARG A 9 10.86 -12.50 28.28
C ARG A 9 9.40 -12.73 27.89
N ILE A 10 9.13 -13.48 26.82
CA ILE A 10 7.75 -13.85 26.42
C ILE A 10 7.04 -14.57 27.57
N MET A 11 7.67 -15.61 28.12
CA MET A 11 7.09 -16.40 29.21
C MET A 11 6.80 -15.54 30.45
N SER A 12 7.72 -14.64 30.80
CA SER A 12 7.54 -13.71 31.93
C SER A 12 6.34 -12.77 31.73
N ILE A 13 6.14 -12.26 30.51
CA ILE A 13 5.01 -11.38 30.19
C ILE A 13 3.70 -12.17 30.22
N CYS A 14 3.64 -13.33 29.55
CA CYS A 14 2.46 -14.18 29.57
C CYS A 14 2.06 -14.60 31.00
N HIS A 15 3.04 -14.91 31.86
CA HIS A 15 2.76 -15.21 33.26
C HIS A 15 2.14 -14.03 34.02
N ARG A 16 2.65 -12.80 33.81
CA ARG A 16 2.11 -11.59 34.44
C ARG A 16 0.69 -11.27 33.96
N GLU A 17 0.40 -11.52 32.69
CA GLU A 17 -0.91 -11.28 32.07
C GLU A 17 -1.90 -12.46 32.22
N GLY A 18 -1.53 -13.50 32.98
CA GLY A 18 -2.38 -14.68 33.18
C GLY A 18 -2.69 -15.46 31.89
N LEU A 19 -1.76 -15.46 30.93
CA LEU A 19 -1.82 -16.25 29.70
C LEU A 19 -0.89 -17.47 29.82
N ARG A 20 -1.43 -18.68 29.68
CA ARG A 20 -0.61 -19.90 29.72
C ARG A 20 -0.08 -20.22 28.33
N ILE A 21 1.23 -20.19 28.14
CA ILE A 21 1.88 -20.46 26.86
C ILE A 21 2.84 -21.64 26.97
N ASP A 22 2.77 -22.55 25.99
CA ASP A 22 3.76 -23.62 25.84
C ASP A 22 5.11 -23.02 25.41
N PRO A 23 6.24 -23.38 26.05
CA PRO A 23 7.54 -22.92 25.61
C PRO A 23 7.85 -23.17 24.11
N ALA A 24 7.35 -24.25 23.52
CA ALA A 24 7.50 -24.50 22.09
C ALA A 24 6.71 -23.50 21.22
N ALA A 25 5.57 -23.01 21.72
CA ALA A 25 4.78 -21.96 21.06
C ALA A 25 5.48 -20.59 21.13
N ALA A 26 6.13 -20.28 22.27
CA ALA A 26 6.93 -19.07 22.43
C ALA A 26 8.13 -19.04 21.44
N ASP A 27 8.76 -20.19 21.24
CA ASP A 27 9.83 -20.39 20.28
C ASP A 27 9.32 -20.18 18.83
N GLN A 28 8.18 -20.76 18.47
CA GLN A 28 7.56 -20.50 17.16
C GLN A 28 7.20 -19.03 16.94
N LEU A 29 6.63 -18.35 17.94
CA LEU A 29 6.34 -16.92 17.84
C LEU A 29 7.61 -16.11 17.60
N SER A 30 8.68 -16.41 18.33
CA SER A 30 9.99 -15.77 18.15
C SER A 30 10.54 -15.95 16.74
N THR A 31 10.42 -17.15 16.19
CA THR A 31 10.84 -17.45 14.81
C THR A 31 9.93 -16.75 13.78
N ALA A 32 8.62 -16.74 14.03
CA ALA A 32 7.64 -16.16 13.12
C ALA A 32 7.79 -14.64 13.00
N THR A 33 8.10 -13.93 14.09
CA THR A 33 8.25 -12.48 14.14
C THR A 33 9.70 -12.00 13.94
N GLN A 34 10.62 -12.92 13.57
CA GLN A 34 12.05 -12.62 13.42
C GLN A 34 12.66 -11.96 14.68
N SER A 35 12.19 -12.37 15.87
CA SER A 35 12.59 -11.81 17.16
C SER A 35 12.26 -10.32 17.35
N ASP A 36 11.23 -9.78 16.68
CA ASP A 36 10.67 -8.46 16.99
C ASP A 36 9.70 -8.56 18.18
N MET A 37 10.09 -7.98 19.32
CA MET A 37 9.30 -8.03 20.55
C MET A 37 7.97 -7.25 20.45
N ARG A 38 7.89 -6.19 19.63
CA ARG A 38 6.64 -5.42 19.48
C ARG A 38 5.58 -6.24 18.78
N GLN A 39 5.96 -6.94 17.71
CA GLN A 39 5.04 -7.82 16.99
C GLN A 39 4.55 -8.98 17.85
N VAL A 40 5.45 -9.58 18.65
CA VAL A 40 5.06 -10.65 19.57
C VAL A 40 4.07 -10.15 20.62
N LEU A 41 4.28 -8.96 21.17
CA LEU A 41 3.34 -8.36 22.11
C LEU A 41 1.98 -8.10 21.48
N ASN A 42 1.95 -7.60 20.25
CA ASN A 42 0.69 -7.40 19.52
C ASN A 42 -0.04 -8.73 19.34
N ILE A 43 0.64 -9.77 18.85
CA ILE A 43 0.06 -11.11 18.66
C ILE A 43 -0.47 -11.66 20.00
N LEU A 44 0.32 -11.60 21.08
CA LEU A 44 -0.10 -12.10 22.39
C LEU A 44 -1.28 -11.30 22.96
N SER A 45 -1.32 -9.98 22.74
CA SER A 45 -2.41 -9.13 23.18
C SER A 45 -3.72 -9.45 22.46
N THR A 46 -3.66 -9.68 21.13
CA THR A 46 -4.82 -10.12 20.34
C THR A 46 -5.27 -11.51 20.77
N TRP A 47 -4.35 -12.44 21.01
CA TRP A 47 -4.68 -13.80 21.45
C TRP A 47 -5.41 -13.81 22.80
N LYS A 48 -4.96 -12.98 23.74
CA LYS A 48 -5.54 -12.91 25.09
C LYS A 48 -7.00 -12.46 25.09
N LEU A 49 -7.45 -11.71 24.08
CA LEU A 49 -8.86 -11.32 23.94
C LEU A 49 -9.78 -12.53 23.72
N SER A 50 -9.29 -13.57 23.05
CA SER A 50 -10.07 -14.74 22.67
C SER A 50 -9.80 -15.96 23.55
N ASN A 51 -8.57 -16.14 24.03
CA ASN A 51 -8.12 -17.36 24.70
C ASN A 51 -7.14 -17.10 25.87
N ASN A 52 -7.23 -17.95 26.90
CA ASN A 52 -6.37 -17.89 28.09
C ASN A 52 -5.18 -18.86 28.07
N SER A 53 -5.09 -19.70 27.05
CA SER A 53 -3.97 -20.61 26.83
C SER A 53 -3.58 -20.66 25.36
N MET A 54 -2.31 -20.93 25.08
CA MET A 54 -1.78 -21.10 23.73
C MET A 54 -0.89 -22.34 23.67
N THR A 55 -1.34 -23.34 22.91
CA THR A 55 -0.54 -24.54 22.58
C THR A 55 0.33 -24.31 21.36
N TYR A 56 1.28 -25.22 21.09
CA TYR A 56 2.16 -25.15 19.92
C TYR A 56 1.40 -25.00 18.58
N ASP A 57 0.42 -25.87 18.33
CA ASP A 57 -0.37 -25.84 17.09
C ASP A 57 -1.19 -24.57 16.94
N GLN A 58 -1.73 -24.07 18.07
CA GLN A 58 -2.46 -22.81 18.12
C GLN A 58 -1.54 -21.63 17.84
N GLY A 59 -0.34 -21.58 18.44
CA GLY A 59 0.65 -20.54 18.19
C GLY A 59 1.13 -20.54 16.73
N LYS A 60 1.27 -21.71 16.11
CA LYS A 60 1.63 -21.83 14.68
C LYS A 60 0.51 -21.33 13.75
N LYS A 61 -0.74 -21.75 14.00
CA LYS A 61 -1.90 -21.27 13.22
C LYS A 61 -2.10 -19.77 13.40
N PHE A 62 -2.11 -19.30 14.64
CA PHE A 62 -2.38 -17.92 14.96
C PHE A 62 -1.27 -16.98 14.50
N SER A 63 0.00 -17.38 14.54
CA SER A 63 1.08 -16.59 13.92
C SER A 63 0.95 -16.49 12.40
N THR A 64 0.40 -17.52 11.75
CA THR A 64 0.14 -17.51 10.30
C THR A 64 -1.09 -16.69 9.96
N GLU A 65 -2.14 -16.75 10.78
CA GLU A 65 -3.38 -15.98 10.64
C GLU A 65 -3.17 -14.51 10.98
N ASN A 66 -2.47 -14.18 12.07
CA ASN A 66 -2.06 -12.80 12.35
C ASN A 66 -1.10 -12.27 11.30
N LYS A 67 -0.24 -13.09 10.67
CA LYS A 67 0.52 -12.63 9.49
C LYS A 67 -0.37 -12.28 8.30
N LYS A 68 -1.56 -12.87 8.19
CA LYS A 68 -2.56 -12.53 7.16
C LYS A 68 -3.45 -11.34 7.57
N GLU A 69 -3.73 -11.17 8.87
CA GLU A 69 -4.49 -10.03 9.43
C GLU A 69 -3.63 -8.78 9.65
N ILE A 70 -2.31 -8.93 9.80
CA ILE A 70 -1.36 -7.84 9.61
C ILE A 70 -1.47 -7.47 8.13
N SER A 71 -2.26 -6.42 7.90
CA SER A 71 -2.46 -5.71 6.62
C SER A 71 -1.49 -6.15 5.56
N ILE A 72 -1.99 -6.84 4.52
CA ILE A 72 -1.23 -7.14 3.31
C ILE A 72 -0.52 -5.86 2.89
N GLY A 73 0.80 -5.89 2.82
CA GLY A 73 1.59 -4.70 2.57
C GLY A 73 1.31 -4.14 1.17
N PRO A 74 1.50 -2.82 0.94
CA PRO A 74 1.33 -2.17 -0.37
C PRO A 74 1.96 -2.91 -1.55
N PHE A 75 3.18 -3.43 -1.36
CA PHE A 75 3.92 -4.18 -2.37
C PHE A 75 3.31 -5.55 -2.70
N GLU A 76 2.65 -6.20 -1.75
CA GLU A 76 1.97 -7.46 -2.02
C GLU A 76 0.61 -7.20 -2.70
N VAL A 77 -0.10 -6.15 -2.28
CA VAL A 77 -1.37 -5.74 -2.92
C VAL A 77 -1.15 -5.40 -4.39
N ILE A 78 -0.14 -4.57 -4.71
CA ILE A 78 0.17 -4.23 -6.11
C ILE A 78 0.57 -5.46 -6.92
N GLY A 79 1.28 -6.41 -6.29
CA GLY A 79 1.61 -7.70 -6.90
C GLY A 79 0.37 -8.48 -7.32
N LYS A 80 -0.68 -8.49 -6.49
CA LYS A 80 -1.97 -9.12 -6.80
C LYS A 80 -2.72 -8.39 -7.91
N TYR A 81 -2.65 -7.06 -7.95
CA TYR A 81 -3.30 -6.27 -9.00
C TYR A 81 -2.63 -6.40 -10.38
N MET A 82 -1.30 -6.43 -10.42
CA MET A 82 -0.54 -6.33 -11.67
C MET A 82 -0.27 -7.70 -12.31
N ASN A 83 -0.29 -8.78 -11.51
CA ASN A 83 -0.12 -10.15 -12.00
C ASN A 83 -1.42 -10.68 -12.63
N ALA A 84 -1.35 -11.14 -13.89
CA ALA A 84 -2.53 -11.63 -14.60
C ALA A 84 -3.22 -12.86 -13.97
N GLY A 85 -2.45 -13.78 -13.38
CA GLY A 85 -2.99 -14.97 -12.71
C GLY A 85 -3.76 -14.59 -11.45
N SER A 86 -3.07 -13.92 -10.51
CA SER A 86 -3.68 -13.47 -9.26
C SER A 86 -4.88 -12.56 -9.50
N TYR A 87 -4.80 -11.63 -10.45
CA TYR A 87 -5.91 -10.74 -10.77
C TYR A 87 -7.13 -11.48 -11.31
N ARG A 88 -6.93 -12.53 -12.13
CA ARG A 88 -8.05 -13.31 -12.67
C ARG A 88 -8.77 -14.12 -11.60
N ASP A 89 -8.01 -14.67 -10.64
CA ASP A 89 -8.55 -15.57 -9.63
C ASP A 89 -9.34 -14.83 -8.55
N MET A 90 -9.12 -13.52 -8.37
CA MET A 90 -9.87 -12.68 -7.44
C MET A 90 -11.23 -12.23 -8.00
N SER A 91 -12.25 -12.31 -7.14
CA SER A 91 -13.57 -11.73 -7.40
C SER A 91 -13.52 -10.20 -7.48
N PHE A 92 -14.54 -9.59 -8.08
CA PHE A 92 -14.63 -8.13 -8.15
C PHE A 92 -14.66 -7.47 -6.76
N TYR A 93 -15.35 -8.10 -5.81
CA TYR A 93 -15.41 -7.63 -4.43
C TYR A 93 -14.06 -7.69 -3.72
N GLU A 94 -13.31 -8.80 -3.86
CA GLU A 94 -11.96 -8.91 -3.30
C GLU A 94 -10.99 -7.88 -3.89
N LYS A 95 -11.10 -7.60 -5.19
CA LYS A 95 -10.34 -6.54 -5.85
C LYS A 95 -10.61 -5.18 -5.24
N ILE A 96 -11.85 -4.89 -4.85
CA ILE A 96 -12.19 -3.64 -4.14
C ILE A 96 -11.65 -3.67 -2.71
N ASN A 97 -11.77 -4.79 -1.98
CA ASN A 97 -11.27 -4.89 -0.62
C ASN A 97 -9.75 -4.72 -0.52
N LEU A 98 -9.01 -5.15 -1.54
CA LEU A 98 -7.56 -4.93 -1.58
C LEU A 98 -7.16 -3.46 -1.49
N TYR A 99 -7.95 -2.56 -2.08
CA TYR A 99 -7.75 -1.11 -2.01
C TYR A 99 -7.88 -0.60 -0.57
N PHE A 100 -8.81 -1.17 0.20
CA PHE A 100 -9.08 -0.75 1.57
C PHE A 100 -8.01 -1.18 2.60
N ASN A 101 -7.02 -1.99 2.22
CA ASN A 101 -5.86 -2.22 3.07
C ASN A 101 -5.11 -0.90 3.34
N ASP A 102 -4.96 -0.06 2.32
CA ASP A 102 -4.44 1.30 2.44
C ASP A 102 -4.96 2.17 1.30
N PHE A 103 -6.14 2.75 1.52
CA PHE A 103 -6.85 3.53 0.50
C PHE A 103 -6.11 4.83 0.10
N SER A 104 -5.14 5.26 0.92
CA SER A 104 -4.33 6.46 0.69
C SER A 104 -3.11 6.19 -0.19
N ILE A 105 -2.50 5.01 -0.06
CA ILE A 105 -1.29 4.62 -0.79
C ILE A 105 -1.59 3.79 -2.04
N MET A 106 -2.66 2.98 -2.05
CA MET A 106 -2.93 2.06 -3.16
C MET A 106 -3.08 2.74 -4.53
N PRO A 107 -3.80 3.86 -4.68
CA PRO A 107 -3.86 4.61 -5.94
C PRO A 107 -2.48 5.02 -6.46
N LEU A 108 -1.62 5.51 -5.56
CA LEU A 108 -0.28 5.96 -5.88
C LEU A 108 0.63 4.78 -6.27
N MET A 109 0.47 3.63 -5.62
CA MET A 109 1.18 2.39 -6.00
C MET A 109 0.82 1.94 -7.40
N VAL A 110 -0.47 2.00 -7.76
CA VAL A 110 -0.94 1.68 -9.11
C VAL A 110 -0.38 2.68 -10.12
N GLN A 111 -0.47 3.98 -9.83
CA GLN A 111 0.02 5.05 -10.70
C GLN A 111 1.55 4.98 -10.95
N GLU A 112 2.36 4.60 -9.96
CA GLU A 112 3.80 4.50 -10.15
C GLU A 112 4.18 3.28 -11.02
N ASN A 113 3.43 2.18 -10.91
CA ASN A 113 3.82 0.88 -11.45
C ASN A 113 3.04 0.45 -12.71
N TYR A 114 1.99 1.17 -13.12
CA TYR A 114 1.18 0.73 -14.26
C TYR A 114 1.94 0.81 -15.59
N ILE A 115 2.89 1.74 -15.71
CA ILE A 115 3.66 1.99 -16.95
C ILE A 115 4.66 0.85 -17.21
N SER A 116 5.24 0.27 -16.16
CA SER A 116 6.23 -0.81 -16.25
C SER A 116 5.62 -2.21 -16.35
N ASN A 117 4.29 -2.32 -16.45
CA ASN A 117 3.60 -3.58 -16.63
C ASN A 117 3.21 -3.80 -18.10
N ILE A 118 3.57 -4.95 -18.66
CA ILE A 118 3.20 -5.32 -20.03
C ILE A 118 1.85 -6.01 -19.99
N SER A 119 0.86 -5.48 -20.71
CA SER A 119 -0.51 -5.99 -20.71
C SER A 119 -0.61 -7.32 -21.47
N SER A 120 -1.11 -8.36 -20.82
CA SER A 120 -1.42 -9.62 -21.51
C SER A 120 -2.56 -9.47 -22.52
N ARG A 121 -3.44 -8.49 -22.29
CA ARG A 121 -4.62 -8.20 -23.11
C ARG A 121 -4.28 -7.46 -24.39
N ALA A 122 -3.14 -6.76 -24.44
CA ALA A 122 -2.68 -6.10 -25.65
C ALA A 122 -2.55 -7.07 -26.84
N SER A 123 -2.17 -8.33 -26.56
CA SER A 123 -2.06 -9.39 -27.57
C SER A 123 -3.37 -9.72 -28.28
N SER A 124 -4.52 -9.43 -27.67
CA SER A 124 -5.84 -9.69 -28.27
C SER A 124 -6.25 -8.63 -29.30
N ILE A 125 -5.54 -7.50 -29.35
CA ILE A 125 -5.83 -6.42 -30.28
C ILE A 125 -5.08 -6.70 -31.58
N CYS A 126 -5.80 -6.86 -32.69
CA CYS A 126 -5.23 -6.93 -34.02
C CYS A 126 -4.66 -5.56 -34.43
N SER A 127 -3.48 -5.22 -33.94
CA SER A 127 -2.79 -3.96 -34.23
C SER A 127 -1.28 -4.19 -34.35
N PRO A 128 -0.54 -3.26 -34.97
CA PRO A 128 0.91 -3.35 -35.03
C PRO A 128 1.54 -3.49 -33.65
N ASN A 129 2.72 -4.11 -33.60
CA ASN A 129 3.46 -4.34 -32.36
C ASN A 129 3.59 -3.05 -31.53
N GLY A 130 3.23 -3.12 -30.25
CA GLY A 130 3.28 -2.00 -29.30
C GLY A 130 2.06 -1.06 -29.32
N VAL A 131 1.27 -1.02 -30.39
CA VAL A 131 0.06 -0.16 -30.45
C VAL A 131 -1.01 -0.65 -29.47
N GLY A 132 -1.17 -1.97 -29.35
CA GLY A 132 -2.10 -2.57 -28.38
C GLY A 132 -1.73 -2.24 -26.93
N ASP A 133 -0.43 -2.27 -26.60
CA ASP A 133 0.07 -1.92 -25.27
C ASP A 133 -0.16 -0.45 -24.95
N LEU A 134 0.16 0.44 -25.89
CA LEU A 134 -0.09 1.87 -25.74
C LEU A 134 -1.58 2.19 -25.57
N MET A 135 -2.47 1.50 -26.29
CA MET A 135 -3.91 1.69 -26.12
C MET A 135 -4.38 1.26 -24.72
N MET A 136 -3.85 0.16 -24.18
CA MET A 136 -4.18 -0.28 -22.81
C MET A 136 -3.62 0.66 -21.76
N LEU A 137 -2.40 1.17 -21.96
CA LEU A 137 -1.80 2.20 -21.10
C LEU A 137 -2.60 3.50 -21.11
N SER A 138 -3.06 3.95 -22.28
CA SER A 138 -3.93 5.13 -22.40
C SER A 138 -5.23 4.94 -21.60
N LYS A 139 -5.90 3.80 -21.76
CA LYS A 139 -7.14 3.50 -21.02
C LYS A 139 -6.93 3.45 -19.50
N ALA A 140 -5.77 2.94 -19.06
CA ALA A 140 -5.40 2.97 -17.65
C ALA A 140 -5.15 4.40 -17.16
N ALA A 141 -4.44 5.22 -17.95
CA ALA A 141 -4.18 6.62 -17.62
C ALA A 141 -5.48 7.44 -17.52
N ASP A 142 -6.41 7.26 -18.45
CA ASP A 142 -7.72 7.93 -18.42
C ASP A 142 -8.49 7.58 -17.13
N SER A 143 -8.50 6.31 -16.75
CA SER A 143 -9.13 5.85 -15.51
C SER A 143 -8.48 6.44 -14.25
N ILE A 144 -7.15 6.56 -14.21
CA ILE A 144 -6.43 7.19 -13.10
C ILE A 144 -6.75 8.70 -13.04
N ALA A 145 -6.86 9.37 -14.19
CA ALA A 145 -7.24 10.78 -14.24
C ALA A 145 -8.68 11.01 -13.75
N GLU A 146 -9.62 10.16 -14.14
CA GLU A 146 -10.99 10.18 -13.63
C GLU A 146 -11.02 9.94 -12.11
N ALA A 147 -10.16 9.04 -11.60
CA ALA A 147 -10.06 8.77 -10.17
C ALA A 147 -9.56 9.98 -9.38
N ASP A 148 -8.61 10.76 -9.90
CA ASP A 148 -8.10 11.98 -9.27
C ASP A 148 -9.23 13.03 -9.05
N LEU A 149 -10.18 13.13 -9.99
CA LEU A 149 -11.36 13.97 -9.84
C LEU A 149 -12.28 13.48 -8.70
N ILE A 150 -12.44 12.16 -8.59
CA ILE A 150 -13.21 11.54 -7.50
C ILE A 150 -12.51 11.80 -6.16
N ASP A 151 -11.19 11.62 -6.08
CA ASP A 151 -10.42 11.88 -4.87
C ASP A 151 -10.49 13.35 -4.44
N ALA A 152 -10.37 14.29 -5.37
CA ALA A 152 -10.57 15.71 -5.11
C ALA A 152 -11.97 16.01 -4.56
N THR A 153 -13.00 15.32 -5.08
CA THR A 153 -14.38 15.44 -4.61
C THR A 153 -14.56 14.86 -3.22
N ILE A 154 -13.97 13.69 -2.93
CA ILE A 154 -13.99 13.05 -1.61
C ILE A 154 -13.35 13.99 -0.57
N ASN A 155 -12.16 14.51 -0.86
CA ASN A 155 -11.44 15.36 0.09
C ASN A 155 -12.10 16.73 0.29
N SER A 156 -12.74 17.30 -0.74
CA SER A 156 -13.44 18.59 -0.61
C SER A 156 -14.79 18.48 0.10
N THR A 157 -15.56 17.42 -0.16
CA THR A 157 -16.91 17.22 0.41
C THR A 157 -16.94 16.33 1.64
N GLN A 158 -15.82 15.68 1.96
CA GLN A 158 -15.69 14.65 3.02
C GLN A 158 -16.68 13.48 2.84
N ASN A 159 -17.05 13.19 1.58
CA ASN A 159 -17.97 12.10 1.25
C ASN A 159 -17.23 10.78 1.05
N TRP A 160 -16.94 10.09 2.16
CA TRP A 160 -16.28 8.79 2.17
C TRP A 160 -17.10 7.66 1.53
N GLY A 161 -18.40 7.87 1.28
CA GLY A 161 -19.24 6.90 0.56
C GLY A 161 -18.81 6.68 -0.89
N LEU A 162 -18.01 7.57 -1.46
CA LEU A 162 -17.45 7.44 -2.82
C LEU A 162 -16.17 6.60 -2.88
N LEU A 163 -15.60 6.16 -1.74
CA LEU A 163 -14.38 5.36 -1.72
C LEU A 163 -14.44 4.08 -2.58
N PRO A 164 -15.55 3.32 -2.63
CA PRO A 164 -15.66 2.17 -3.53
C PRO A 164 -15.59 2.57 -5.02
N ASN A 165 -16.16 3.71 -5.39
CA ASN A 165 -16.05 4.23 -6.76
C ASN A 165 -14.62 4.64 -7.08
N HIS A 166 -13.96 5.31 -6.13
CA HIS A 166 -12.55 5.65 -6.26
C HIS A 166 -11.69 4.39 -6.41
N ALA A 167 -11.89 3.36 -5.57
CA ALA A 167 -11.19 2.08 -5.65
C ALA A 167 -11.27 1.44 -7.04
N VAL A 168 -12.46 1.48 -7.66
CA VAL A 168 -12.67 0.95 -9.00
C VAL A 168 -11.88 1.76 -10.03
N MET A 169 -12.00 3.08 -10.01
CA MET A 169 -11.36 3.94 -11.00
C MET A 169 -9.84 4.08 -10.82
N SER A 170 -9.33 4.05 -9.58
CA SER A 170 -7.92 4.25 -9.27
C SER A 170 -7.09 2.96 -9.33
N CYS A 171 -7.69 1.82 -8.97
CA CYS A 171 -6.97 0.56 -8.81
C CYS A 171 -7.53 -0.53 -9.72
N VAL A 172 -8.80 -0.90 -9.56
CA VAL A 172 -9.33 -2.10 -10.22
C VAL A 172 -9.34 -1.98 -11.75
N ARG A 173 -9.85 -0.87 -12.28
CA ARG A 173 -9.99 -0.62 -13.73
C ARG A 173 -8.64 -0.34 -14.41
N PRO A 174 -7.73 0.49 -13.87
CA PRO A 174 -6.39 0.62 -14.44
C PRO A 174 -5.66 -0.72 -14.47
N SER A 175 -5.65 -1.44 -13.35
CA SER A 175 -5.02 -2.76 -13.27
C SER A 175 -5.63 -3.75 -14.26
N TYR A 176 -6.95 -3.74 -14.48
CA TYR A 176 -7.61 -4.58 -15.48
C TYR A 176 -6.99 -4.44 -16.88
N PHE A 177 -6.71 -3.21 -17.33
CA PHE A 177 -6.16 -2.96 -18.67
C PHE A 177 -4.71 -3.38 -18.80
N ILE A 178 -3.94 -3.26 -17.73
CA ILE A 178 -2.50 -3.50 -17.75
C ILE A 178 -2.07 -4.80 -17.06
N THR A 179 -2.99 -5.66 -16.61
CA THR A 179 -2.66 -6.96 -16.04
C THR A 179 -1.76 -7.76 -16.97
N GLY A 180 -0.68 -8.33 -16.46
CA GLY A 180 0.23 -9.11 -17.29
C GLY A 180 1.55 -9.41 -16.60
N ARG A 181 2.64 -9.10 -17.29
CA ARG A 181 4.00 -9.36 -16.80
C ARG A 181 4.67 -8.04 -16.44
N HIS A 182 5.03 -7.92 -15.17
CA HIS A 182 5.79 -6.77 -14.68
C HIS A 182 7.27 -6.92 -15.08
N VAL A 183 7.86 -5.86 -15.63
CA VAL A 183 9.23 -5.90 -16.19
C VAL A 183 10.30 -5.77 -15.11
N SER A 184 10.02 -5.03 -14.04
CA SER A 184 10.97 -4.69 -12.97
C SER A 184 10.46 -5.13 -11.59
N MET A 185 11.14 -4.72 -10.52
CA MET A 185 10.56 -4.72 -9.18
C MET A 185 9.52 -3.58 -9.07
N TYR A 186 8.50 -3.77 -8.24
CA TYR A 186 7.54 -2.70 -7.92
C TYR A 186 8.23 -1.59 -7.14
N ASN A 187 8.03 -0.35 -7.57
CA ASN A 187 8.57 0.84 -6.93
C ASN A 187 7.54 1.46 -5.97
N PHE A 188 8.06 2.06 -4.90
CA PHE A 188 7.24 2.91 -4.04
C PHE A 188 6.91 4.23 -4.76
N PRO A 189 5.75 4.89 -4.48
CA PRO A 189 5.33 6.05 -5.25
C PRO A 189 6.25 7.24 -5.02
N GLY A 190 6.91 7.69 -6.08
CA GLY A 190 7.80 8.85 -6.05
C GLY A 190 7.04 10.16 -5.87
N TRP A 191 5.73 10.17 -6.11
CA TRP A 191 4.86 11.34 -5.99
C TRP A 191 4.94 11.99 -4.60
N LEU A 192 4.98 11.21 -3.51
CA LEU A 192 5.03 11.74 -2.14
C LEU A 192 6.28 12.60 -1.89
N GLY A 193 7.44 12.13 -2.37
CA GLY A 193 8.70 12.87 -2.28
C GLY A 193 8.74 14.11 -3.18
N LYS A 194 8.19 13.99 -4.40
CA LYS A 194 8.05 15.12 -5.33
C LYS A 194 7.10 16.20 -4.80
N ASN A 195 5.99 15.80 -4.19
CA ASN A 195 5.03 16.71 -3.57
C ASN A 195 5.67 17.47 -2.39
N SER A 196 6.41 16.77 -1.54
CA SER A 196 7.13 17.37 -0.41
C SER A 196 8.19 18.40 -0.88
N SER A 197 9.01 18.03 -1.87
CA SER A 197 10.00 18.93 -2.47
C SER A 197 9.34 20.15 -3.12
N THR A 198 8.23 19.95 -3.82
CA THR A 198 7.45 21.04 -4.43
C THR A 198 6.88 21.98 -3.38
N ALA A 199 6.32 21.46 -2.28
CA ALA A 199 5.80 22.26 -1.19
C ALA A 199 6.90 23.08 -0.49
N LYS A 200 8.08 22.48 -0.26
CA LYS A 200 9.25 23.19 0.28
C LYS A 200 9.68 24.33 -0.64
N ASN A 201 9.83 24.07 -1.93
CA ASN A 201 10.26 25.08 -2.91
C ASN A 201 9.23 26.20 -3.05
N LYS A 202 7.93 25.91 -2.97
CA LYS A 202 6.87 26.93 -2.95
C LYS A 202 6.98 27.86 -1.74
N ARG A 203 7.34 27.35 -0.56
CA ARG A 203 7.56 28.17 0.65
C ARG A 203 8.78 29.06 0.49
N LEU A 204 9.92 28.50 0.08
CA LEU A 204 11.15 29.28 -0.15
C LEU A 204 10.96 30.38 -1.20
N LEU A 205 10.22 30.09 -2.27
CA LEU A 205 9.86 31.08 -3.28
C LEU A 205 8.96 32.18 -2.71
N SER A 206 8.03 31.84 -1.82
CA SER A 206 7.18 32.82 -1.13
C SER A 206 8.01 33.74 -0.24
N ASP A 207 8.98 33.19 0.49
CA ASP A 207 9.88 33.96 1.35
C ASP A 207 10.75 34.88 0.49
N LEU A 208 11.35 34.36 -0.58
CA LEU A 208 12.16 35.15 -1.51
C LEU A 208 11.35 36.29 -2.14
N SER A 209 10.16 35.99 -2.66
CA SER A 209 9.26 36.99 -3.24
C SER A 209 8.90 38.09 -2.23
N SER A 210 8.69 37.74 -0.96
CA SER A 210 8.39 38.71 0.09
C SER A 210 9.54 39.66 0.36
N HIS A 211 10.79 39.17 0.33
CA HIS A 211 11.99 40.01 0.50
C HIS A 211 12.28 40.87 -0.73
N MET A 212 12.01 40.35 -1.93
CA MET A 212 12.23 41.08 -3.18
C MET A 212 11.17 42.15 -3.45
N ARG A 213 10.03 42.12 -2.75
CA ARG A 213 8.87 42.99 -2.99
C ARG A 213 9.16 44.50 -2.93
N ASN A 214 10.24 44.91 -2.27
CA ASN A 214 10.69 46.31 -2.26
C ASN A 214 11.39 46.74 -3.56
N SER A 215 11.94 45.79 -4.31
CA SER A 215 12.73 46.01 -5.52
C SER A 215 12.01 45.54 -6.79
N ILE A 216 11.07 44.61 -6.68
CA ILE A 216 10.29 44.07 -7.80
C ILE A 216 8.79 44.18 -7.52
N SER A 217 8.00 44.36 -8.57
CA SER A 217 6.53 44.33 -8.52
C SER A 217 5.93 42.96 -8.87
N GLY A 218 6.76 41.94 -9.05
CA GLY A 218 6.34 40.63 -9.53
C GLY A 218 5.77 39.71 -8.46
N ASP A 219 4.71 38.97 -8.79
CA ASP A 219 4.17 37.89 -7.94
C ASP A 219 5.13 36.68 -7.89
N LYS A 220 4.99 35.83 -6.88
CA LYS A 220 5.79 34.60 -6.70
C LYS A 220 5.88 33.77 -7.98
N THR A 221 4.82 33.74 -8.78
CA THR A 221 4.78 33.01 -10.06
C THR A 221 5.73 33.60 -11.09
N GLN A 222 5.81 34.93 -11.17
CA GLN A 222 6.69 35.66 -12.07
C GLN A 222 8.16 35.53 -11.62
N VAL A 223 8.43 35.61 -10.31
CA VAL A 223 9.77 35.37 -9.73
C VAL A 223 10.30 33.97 -10.03
N ARG A 224 9.41 32.98 -10.17
CA ARG A 224 9.79 31.61 -10.56
C ARG A 224 10.12 31.49 -12.05
N MET A 225 9.54 32.35 -12.89
CA MET A 225 9.68 32.29 -14.35
C MET A 225 10.80 33.18 -14.89
N SER A 226 11.26 34.16 -14.10
CA SER A 226 12.44 34.98 -14.36
C SER A 226 13.73 34.20 -14.14
#